data_AF-A0A455SWS5-F1
#
_entry.id   AF-A0A455SWS5-F1
#
_cell.length_a   1.000
_cell.length_b   1.000
_cell.length_c   1.000
_cell.angle_alpha   90.00
_cell.angle_beta   90.00
_cell.angle_gamma   90.00
#
_symmetry.space_group_name_H-M   'P 1'
#
loop_
_entity.id
_entity.type
_entity.pdbx_description
1 polymer ?
#
loop_
_entity_poly.entity_id
_entity_poly.type
_entity_poly.pdbx_seq_one_letter_code
_entity_poly.pdbx_strand_id
1 'polypeptide(L)'
;MDEPRTWRELLGTIIADSHERQRLAEELGVTSTTLNRWASGASDPRPQNLRLLLKALPQYREQLQELIQAEFEDFVAAPSDDSSLEIPAAFYARIFRARATTTEAMRYWSLSNLILQQALGQLDPDHLGMAVRVVRCMPPKEGKIRSLREWLGLGTPPWGGELEHKAMFLSAESLSGYVVSSCRPNAIQNIDEEHSLIPAHRDPHERSAAAHPILYAGRVAGCFLVSSTQPYYFLSQARLTLIQHYADLLALAFDPQEFYDPKDIELRVMPDQSIQRKYFMKFRRRVSEVMMEATRSGRSLNNLQAEQLVWQELEDELLELSLRLN
;
A
#
# COMPACT_ATOMS: atom_id res chain seq x y z
N MET A 1 38.62 18.73 -15.87
CA MET A 1 38.21 17.31 -15.84
C MET A 1 37.11 17.18 -16.87
N ASP A 2 37.25 16.27 -17.82
CA ASP A 2 36.18 15.96 -18.78
C ASP A 2 34.94 15.51 -18.00
N GLU A 3 33.76 15.96 -18.43
CA GLU A 3 32.50 15.46 -17.89
C GLU A 3 32.38 13.95 -18.20
N PRO A 4 32.03 13.11 -17.22
CA PRO A 4 31.93 11.68 -17.44
C PRO A 4 30.82 11.39 -18.44
N ARG A 5 31.13 10.57 -19.45
CA ARG A 5 30.23 10.26 -20.57
C ARG A 5 29.34 9.04 -20.30
N THR A 6 29.68 8.26 -19.28
CA THR A 6 28.90 7.09 -18.85
C THR A 6 28.73 7.07 -17.33
N TRP A 7 27.69 6.40 -16.84
CA TRP A 7 27.47 6.28 -15.39
C TRP A 7 28.60 5.49 -14.71
N ARG A 8 29.27 4.61 -15.47
CA ARG A 8 30.42 3.82 -15.00
C ARG A 8 31.67 4.68 -14.78
N GLU A 9 31.92 5.62 -15.67
CA GLU A 9 33.00 6.62 -15.51
C GLU A 9 32.74 7.54 -14.32
N LEU A 10 31.48 7.99 -14.16
CA LEU A 10 31.06 8.78 -13.01
C LEU A 10 31.22 7.99 -11.71
N LEU A 11 30.76 6.73 -11.68
CA LEU A 11 30.96 5.85 -10.54
C LEU A 11 32.45 5.62 -10.25
N GLY A 12 33.26 5.38 -11.28
CA GLY A 12 34.71 5.21 -11.17
C GLY A 12 35.42 6.41 -10.56
N THR A 13 34.95 7.62 -10.87
CA THR A 13 35.47 8.87 -10.29
C THR A 13 35.12 8.99 -8.80
N ILE A 14 33.90 8.60 -8.43
CA ILE A 14 33.42 8.67 -7.03
C ILE A 14 34.13 7.64 -6.16
N ILE A 15 34.27 6.40 -6.62
CA ILE A 15 34.90 5.31 -5.85
C ILE A 15 36.43 5.34 -5.88
N ALA A 16 37.04 6.32 -6.59
CA ALA A 16 38.47 6.58 -6.52
C ALA A 16 38.87 7.00 -5.09
N ASP A 17 37.97 7.66 -4.36
CA ASP A 17 38.10 7.84 -2.92
C ASP A 17 37.80 6.52 -2.18
N SER A 18 38.82 6.02 -1.48
CA SER A 18 38.73 4.80 -0.69
C SER A 18 37.66 4.84 0.41
N HIS A 19 37.38 6.02 0.97
CA HIS A 19 36.36 6.20 2.00
C HIS A 19 34.95 6.12 1.41
N GLU A 20 34.68 6.87 0.33
CA GLU A 20 33.40 6.81 -0.38
C GLU A 20 33.13 5.42 -0.95
N ARG A 21 34.15 4.73 -1.46
CA ARG A 21 34.01 3.35 -1.93
C ARG A 21 33.58 2.40 -0.83
N GLN A 22 34.13 2.54 0.38
CA GLN A 22 33.75 1.70 1.51
C GLN A 22 32.33 2.04 2.01
N ARG A 23 32.02 3.34 2.13
CA ARG A 23 30.67 3.83 2.48
C ARG A 23 29.61 3.28 1.53
N LEU A 24 29.83 3.43 0.22
CA LEU A 24 28.90 2.94 -0.80
C LEU A 24 28.76 1.42 -0.76
N ALA A 25 29.85 0.67 -0.57
CA ALA A 25 29.80 -0.78 -0.49
C ALA A 25 28.89 -1.25 0.66
N GLU A 26 29.03 -0.63 1.84
CA GLU A 26 28.20 -0.90 3.01
C GLU A 26 26.73 -0.52 2.78
N GLU A 27 26.47 0.67 2.23
CA GLU A 27 25.12 1.18 1.98
C GLU A 27 24.36 0.37 0.90
N LEU A 28 25.08 -0.15 -0.10
CA LEU A 28 24.56 -0.99 -1.17
C LEU A 28 24.48 -2.49 -0.78
N GLY A 29 25.06 -2.88 0.36
CA GLY A 29 25.15 -4.28 0.77
C GLY A 29 25.99 -5.15 -0.17
N VAL A 30 27.01 -4.58 -0.81
CA VAL A 30 27.92 -5.26 -1.77
C VAL A 30 29.38 -5.11 -1.34
N THR A 31 30.30 -5.83 -2.01
CA THR A 31 31.74 -5.69 -1.73
C THR A 31 32.35 -4.52 -2.52
N SER A 32 33.41 -3.89 -2.01
CA SER A 32 34.16 -2.86 -2.75
C SER A 32 34.71 -3.38 -4.09
N THR A 33 35.04 -4.68 -4.16
CA THR A 33 35.43 -5.35 -5.40
C THR A 33 34.30 -5.36 -6.43
N THR A 34 33.06 -5.56 -5.98
CA THR A 34 31.87 -5.50 -6.84
C THR A 34 31.67 -4.10 -7.44
N LEU A 35 31.85 -3.04 -6.64
CA LEU A 35 31.77 -1.65 -7.12
C LEU A 35 32.83 -1.35 -8.19
N ASN A 36 34.08 -1.78 -7.97
CA ASN A 36 35.15 -1.62 -8.96
C ASN A 36 34.82 -2.35 -10.27
N ARG A 37 34.22 -3.55 -10.18
CA ARG A 37 33.80 -4.31 -11.37
C ARG A 37 32.65 -3.63 -12.12
N TRP A 38 31.75 -2.94 -11.43
CA TRP A 38 30.70 -2.14 -12.09
C TRP A 38 31.30 -0.94 -12.81
N ALA A 39 32.18 -0.18 -12.14
CA ALA A 39 32.85 0.97 -12.75
C ALA A 39 33.74 0.58 -13.94
N SER A 40 34.35 -0.60 -13.92
CA SER A 40 35.19 -1.09 -15.02
C SER A 40 34.41 -1.81 -16.13
N GLY A 41 33.08 -1.95 -16.02
CA GLY A 41 32.26 -2.73 -16.96
C GLY A 41 32.48 -4.25 -16.93
N ALA A 42 33.16 -4.78 -15.92
CA ALA A 42 33.43 -6.21 -15.77
C ALA A 42 32.23 -7.02 -15.23
N SER A 43 31.15 -6.33 -14.85
CA SER A 43 29.86 -6.93 -14.51
C SER A 43 28.77 -5.86 -14.51
N ASP A 44 27.54 -6.27 -14.79
CA ASP A 44 26.38 -5.39 -14.74
C ASP A 44 25.68 -5.49 -13.38
N PRO A 45 25.41 -4.35 -12.72
CA PRO A 45 24.55 -4.34 -11.55
C PRO A 45 23.13 -4.75 -11.92
N ARG A 46 22.45 -5.43 -11.00
CA ARG A 46 21.00 -5.61 -11.11
C ARG A 46 20.30 -4.24 -11.07
N PRO A 47 19.13 -4.07 -11.72
CA PRO A 47 18.38 -2.80 -11.68
C PRO A 47 18.14 -2.28 -10.27
N GLN A 48 17.92 -3.17 -9.29
CA GLN A 48 17.78 -2.79 -7.88
C GLN A 48 19.03 -2.11 -7.32
N ASN A 49 20.23 -2.58 -7.68
CA ASN A 49 21.49 -1.99 -7.22
C ASN A 49 21.74 -0.61 -7.85
N LEU A 50 21.36 -0.43 -9.12
CA LEU A 50 21.42 0.89 -9.78
C LEU A 50 20.50 1.91 -9.09
N ARG A 51 19.31 1.49 -8.65
CA ARG A 51 18.41 2.36 -7.88
C ARG A 51 18.97 2.70 -6.49
N LEU A 52 19.54 1.72 -5.80
CA LEU A 52 20.23 1.97 -4.53
C LEU A 52 21.43 2.92 -4.72
N LEU A 53 22.13 2.82 -5.86
CA LEU A 53 23.25 3.71 -6.19
C LEU A 53 22.79 5.16 -6.34
N LEU A 54 21.66 5.40 -7.04
CA LEU A 54 21.03 6.71 -7.13
C LEU A 54 20.59 7.28 -5.78
N LYS A 55 20.23 6.40 -4.83
CA LYS A 55 19.87 6.81 -3.46
C LYS A 55 21.10 7.19 -2.65
N ALA A 56 22.18 6.42 -2.74
CA ALA A 56 23.41 6.62 -1.96
C ALA A 56 24.25 7.83 -2.44
N LEU A 57 23.93 8.36 -3.63
CA LEU A 57 24.62 9.48 -4.28
C LEU A 57 23.64 10.61 -4.66
N PRO A 58 22.98 11.26 -3.67
CA PRO A 58 21.95 12.26 -3.94
C PRO A 58 22.49 13.45 -4.74
N GLN A 59 23.74 13.86 -4.49
CA GLN A 59 24.40 14.97 -5.19
C GLN A 59 24.70 14.71 -6.67
N TYR A 60 24.72 13.44 -7.10
CA TYR A 60 24.95 13.05 -8.50
C TYR A 60 23.71 12.42 -9.12
N ARG A 61 22.55 12.49 -8.46
CA ARG A 61 21.39 11.69 -8.82
C ARG A 61 20.88 11.97 -10.23
N GLU A 62 20.66 13.24 -10.58
CA GLU A 62 20.15 13.61 -11.91
C GLU A 62 21.11 13.14 -13.01
N GLN A 63 22.40 13.44 -12.85
CA GLN A 63 23.44 13.04 -13.80
C GLN A 63 23.56 11.51 -13.91
N LEU A 64 23.59 10.78 -12.79
CA LEU A 64 23.63 9.31 -12.81
C LEU A 64 22.36 8.73 -13.44
N GLN A 65 21.20 9.31 -13.17
CA GLN A 65 19.93 8.83 -13.70
C GLN A 65 19.91 8.95 -15.23
N GLU A 66 20.27 10.11 -15.77
CA GLU A 66 20.36 10.32 -17.22
C GLU A 66 21.35 9.34 -17.86
N LEU A 67 22.53 9.18 -17.27
CA LEU A 67 23.57 8.28 -17.79
C LEU A 67 23.20 6.80 -17.68
N ILE A 68 22.45 6.39 -16.65
CA ILE A 68 21.95 5.02 -16.51
C ILE A 68 20.83 4.76 -17.52
N GLN A 69 19.90 5.70 -17.71
CA GLN A 69 18.83 5.56 -18.70
C GLN A 69 19.35 5.49 -20.14
N ALA A 70 20.48 6.14 -20.43
CA ALA A 70 21.15 6.05 -21.72
C ALA A 70 21.73 4.64 -22.01
N GLU A 71 22.10 3.86 -20.99
CA GLU A 71 22.62 2.49 -21.14
C GLU A 71 21.54 1.41 -20.93
N PHE A 72 20.54 1.70 -20.10
CA PHE A 72 19.45 0.80 -19.75
C PHE A 72 18.11 1.50 -20.03
N GLU A 73 17.60 1.37 -21.26
CA GLU A 73 16.36 2.04 -21.70
C GLU A 73 15.14 1.74 -20.81
N ASP A 74 15.08 0.54 -20.21
CA ASP A 74 13.99 0.12 -19.31
C ASP A 74 14.18 0.58 -17.85
N PHE A 75 15.22 1.36 -17.55
CA PHE A 75 15.52 1.78 -16.19
C PHE A 75 14.66 2.96 -15.73
N VAL A 76 13.72 2.69 -14.82
CA VAL A 76 12.96 3.71 -14.10
C VAL A 76 13.58 3.98 -12.72
N ALA A 77 13.97 5.23 -12.47
CA ALA A 77 14.46 5.69 -11.17
C ALA A 77 13.32 5.89 -10.17
N ALA A 78 13.55 5.59 -8.89
CA ALA A 78 12.60 5.95 -7.84
C ALA A 78 12.58 7.49 -7.64
N PRO A 79 11.47 8.10 -7.20
CA PRO A 79 11.44 9.53 -6.84
C PRO A 79 12.34 9.84 -5.63
N SER A 80 12.80 11.10 -5.54
CA SER A 80 14.10 11.45 -4.92
C SER A 80 14.11 12.06 -3.53
N ASP A 81 12.97 12.40 -2.91
CA ASP A 81 13.01 13.13 -1.64
C ASP A 81 12.40 12.36 -0.45
N ASP A 82 13.27 11.58 0.23
CA ASP A 82 12.93 10.86 1.46
C ASP A 82 13.22 11.71 2.73
N SER A 83 13.74 12.94 2.58
CA SER A 83 14.25 13.75 3.69
C SER A 83 13.15 14.25 4.66
N SER A 84 11.88 14.17 4.24
CA SER A 84 10.70 14.60 5.02
C SER A 84 9.79 13.46 5.49
N LEU A 85 10.25 12.20 5.43
CA LEU A 85 9.43 11.01 5.73
C LEU A 85 9.18 10.73 7.22
N GLU A 86 9.25 11.75 8.08
CA GLU A 86 8.80 11.66 9.47
C GLU A 86 7.42 12.33 9.63
N ILE A 87 6.56 11.72 10.43
CA ILE A 87 5.27 12.33 10.78
C ILE A 87 5.52 13.46 11.78
N PRO A 88 5.12 14.72 11.51
CA PRO A 88 5.36 15.81 12.43
C PRO A 88 4.69 15.59 13.79
N ALA A 89 5.38 15.89 14.89
CA ALA A 89 4.84 15.77 16.25
C ALA A 89 3.50 16.50 16.45
N ALA A 90 3.33 17.65 15.78
CA ALA A 90 2.07 18.40 15.78
C ALA A 90 0.89 17.60 15.20
N PHE A 91 1.15 16.70 14.25
CA PHE A 91 0.14 15.83 13.68
C PHE A 91 -0.32 14.75 14.67
N TYR A 92 0.59 14.14 15.43
CA TYR A 92 0.22 13.23 16.52
C TYR A 92 -0.69 13.92 17.55
N ALA A 93 -0.33 15.14 17.97
CA ALA A 93 -1.15 15.93 18.89
C ALA A 93 -2.55 16.24 18.31
N ARG A 94 -2.64 16.50 17.00
CA ARG A 94 -3.91 16.68 16.29
C ARG A 94 -4.76 15.42 16.31
N ILE A 95 -4.17 14.25 16.07
CA ILE A 95 -4.87 12.96 16.11
C ILE A 95 -5.40 12.68 17.53
N PHE A 96 -4.59 12.86 18.57
CA PHE A 96 -5.04 12.64 19.95
C PHE A 96 -6.17 13.59 20.35
N ARG A 97 -6.08 14.87 19.94
CA ARG A 97 -7.16 15.83 20.17
C ARG A 97 -8.44 15.40 19.44
N ALA A 98 -8.35 15.07 18.15
CA ALA A 98 -9.50 14.61 17.37
C ALA A 98 -10.14 13.38 18.02
N ARG A 99 -9.33 12.40 18.45
CA ARG A 99 -9.84 11.21 19.15
C ARG A 99 -10.60 11.52 20.43
N ALA A 100 -10.12 12.50 21.21
CA ALA A 100 -10.73 12.89 22.47
C ALA A 100 -12.02 13.71 22.30
N THR A 101 -12.15 14.45 21.19
CA THR A 101 -13.28 15.38 20.98
C THR A 101 -14.35 14.85 20.01
N THR A 102 -14.02 13.87 19.16
CA THR A 102 -14.96 13.32 18.19
C THR A 102 -15.83 12.24 18.82
N THR A 103 -17.12 12.23 18.50
CA THR A 103 -18.07 11.21 18.96
C THR A 103 -17.71 9.84 18.41
N GLU A 104 -18.11 8.79 19.12
CA GLU A 104 -17.82 7.40 18.73
C GLU A 104 -18.24 7.08 17.29
N ALA A 105 -19.47 7.45 16.91
CA ALA A 105 -20.01 7.19 15.58
C ALA A 105 -19.20 7.85 14.43
N MET A 106 -18.50 8.95 14.69
CA MET A 106 -17.71 9.68 13.69
C MET A 106 -16.22 9.41 13.79
N ARG A 107 -15.76 8.75 14.88
CA ARG A 107 -14.35 8.58 15.22
C ARG A 107 -13.58 7.92 14.09
N TYR A 108 -14.07 6.78 13.59
CA TYR A 108 -13.43 6.04 12.52
C TYR A 108 -13.23 6.89 11.28
N TRP A 109 -14.29 7.53 10.78
CA TRP A 109 -14.25 8.33 9.56
C TRP A 109 -13.35 9.56 9.73
N SER A 110 -13.50 10.32 10.81
CA SER A 110 -12.74 11.55 11.04
C SER A 110 -11.24 11.30 11.20
N LEU A 111 -10.85 10.31 12.00
CA LEU A 111 -9.43 10.00 12.21
C LEU A 111 -8.81 9.43 10.94
N SER A 112 -9.47 8.46 10.31
CA SER A 112 -8.94 7.84 9.10
C SER A 112 -8.77 8.84 7.97
N ASN A 113 -9.76 9.73 7.74
CA ASN A 113 -9.64 10.76 6.70
C ASN A 113 -8.47 11.72 6.97
N LEU A 114 -8.30 12.18 8.23
CA LEU A 114 -7.15 13.00 8.61
C LEU A 114 -5.81 12.30 8.34
N ILE A 115 -5.72 11.02 8.69
CA ILE A 115 -4.51 10.21 8.53
C ILE A 115 -4.22 9.99 7.04
N LEU A 116 -5.23 9.59 6.25
CA LEU A 116 -5.06 9.36 4.82
C LEU A 116 -4.65 10.63 4.07
N GLN A 117 -5.22 11.79 4.42
CA GLN A 117 -4.83 13.07 3.79
C GLN A 117 -3.36 13.40 4.05
N GLN A 118 -2.91 13.27 5.30
CA GLN A 118 -1.52 13.52 5.65
C GLN A 118 -0.59 12.49 4.99
N ALA A 119 -0.98 11.22 5.00
CA ALA A 119 -0.20 10.14 4.39
C ALA A 119 -0.04 10.35 2.89
N LEU A 120 -1.12 10.67 2.17
CA LEU A 120 -1.06 10.95 0.73
C LEU A 120 -0.18 12.17 0.43
N GLY A 121 -0.30 13.24 1.22
CA GLY A 121 0.51 14.44 1.03
C GLY A 121 2.02 14.23 1.25
N GLN A 122 2.41 13.33 2.15
CA GLN A 122 3.83 13.00 2.36
C GLN A 122 4.35 11.91 1.43
N LEU A 123 3.49 10.95 1.06
CA LEU A 123 3.87 9.85 0.19
C LEU A 123 3.77 10.21 -1.29
N ASP A 124 3.01 11.22 -1.70
CA ASP A 124 2.92 11.64 -3.10
C ASP A 124 2.89 13.19 -3.23
N PRO A 125 3.96 13.88 -2.80
CA PRO A 125 4.00 15.34 -2.78
C PRO A 125 3.90 15.95 -4.19
N ASP A 126 4.41 15.24 -5.19
CA ASP A 126 4.44 15.68 -6.59
C ASP A 126 3.24 15.17 -7.41
N HIS A 127 2.28 14.50 -6.76
CA HIS A 127 1.07 13.97 -7.40
C HIS A 127 1.36 13.06 -8.61
N LEU A 128 2.37 12.18 -8.49
CA LEU A 128 2.80 11.27 -9.56
C LEU A 128 1.82 10.10 -9.79
N GLY A 129 0.81 10.00 -8.93
CA GLY A 129 -0.20 8.97 -9.00
C GLY A 129 0.03 7.97 -7.89
N MET A 130 -0.79 8.12 -6.86
CA MET A 130 -0.82 7.29 -5.67
C MET A 130 -2.24 7.14 -5.18
N ALA A 131 -2.55 5.98 -4.61
CA ALA A 131 -3.76 5.77 -3.84
C ALA A 131 -3.41 5.17 -2.47
N VAL A 132 -3.97 5.74 -1.41
CA VAL A 132 -3.87 5.27 -0.03
C VAL A 132 -5.24 4.75 0.41
N ARG A 133 -5.30 3.55 0.99
CA ARG A 133 -6.56 2.88 1.35
C ARG A 133 -6.48 2.23 2.73
N VAL A 134 -7.58 2.31 3.47
CA VAL A 134 -7.84 1.49 4.65
C VAL A 134 -8.63 0.27 4.21
N VAL A 135 -8.01 -0.89 4.30
CA VAL A 135 -8.63 -2.19 4.06
C VAL A 135 -8.98 -2.81 5.41
N ARG A 136 -10.20 -3.32 5.56
CA ARG A 136 -10.72 -3.85 6.82
C ARG A 136 -11.14 -5.30 6.70
N CYS A 137 -10.95 -6.07 7.77
CA CYS A 137 -11.56 -7.38 7.92
C CYS A 137 -13.09 -7.25 7.87
N MET A 138 -13.75 -8.09 7.07
CA MET A 138 -15.21 -8.21 7.14
C MET A 138 -15.61 -8.86 8.47
N PRO A 139 -16.79 -8.52 9.04
CA PRO A 139 -17.25 -9.14 10.27
C PRO A 139 -17.29 -10.67 10.15
N PRO A 140 -16.92 -11.41 11.20
CA PRO A 140 -16.80 -12.86 11.12
C PRO A 140 -18.16 -13.51 10.88
N LYS A 141 -18.17 -14.53 10.02
CA LYS A 141 -19.29 -15.45 9.84
C LYS A 141 -18.82 -16.84 10.25
N GLU A 142 -19.61 -17.52 11.07
CA GLU A 142 -19.22 -18.84 11.63
C GLU A 142 -17.88 -18.79 12.39
N GLY A 143 -17.56 -17.63 12.98
CA GLY A 143 -16.32 -17.42 13.74
C GLY A 143 -15.08 -17.17 12.87
N LYS A 144 -15.21 -17.05 11.55
CA LYS A 144 -14.09 -16.81 10.63
C LYS A 144 -14.24 -15.52 9.83
N ILE A 145 -13.12 -14.84 9.63
CA ILE A 145 -12.98 -13.72 8.69
C ILE A 145 -12.63 -14.30 7.33
N ARG A 146 -13.56 -14.19 6.37
CA ARG A 146 -13.43 -14.85 5.05
C ARG A 146 -13.00 -13.89 3.94
N SER A 147 -13.10 -12.59 4.17
CA SER A 147 -12.68 -11.57 3.22
C SER A 147 -12.29 -10.26 3.91
N LEU A 148 -11.69 -9.38 3.13
CA LEU A 148 -11.39 -8.01 3.48
C LEU A 148 -12.16 -7.07 2.55
N ARG A 149 -12.39 -5.83 2.97
CA ARG A 149 -13.03 -4.79 2.16
C ARG A 149 -12.24 -3.50 2.20
N GLU A 150 -12.07 -2.87 1.04
CA GLU A 150 -11.65 -1.48 0.98
C GLU A 150 -12.74 -0.60 1.59
N TRP A 151 -12.40 0.20 2.60
CA TRP A 151 -13.40 0.99 3.32
C TRP A 151 -13.26 2.48 3.06
N LEU A 152 -12.04 2.99 3.17
CA LEU A 152 -11.71 4.40 2.90
C LEU A 152 -10.54 4.43 1.94
N GLY A 153 -10.49 5.44 1.09
CA GLY A 153 -9.30 5.70 0.30
C GLY A 153 -9.31 7.06 -0.36
N LEU A 154 -8.10 7.58 -0.54
CA LEU A 154 -7.82 8.82 -1.24
C LEU A 154 -6.79 8.54 -2.32
N GLY A 155 -6.81 9.31 -3.40
CA GLY A 155 -5.80 9.19 -4.44
C GLY A 155 -5.57 10.47 -5.21
N THR A 156 -4.41 10.50 -5.87
CA THR A 156 -4.03 11.47 -6.89
C THR A 156 -4.22 10.84 -8.27
N PRO A 157 -4.38 11.66 -9.34
CA PRO A 157 -4.58 11.15 -10.70
C PRO A 157 -3.52 10.08 -11.06
N PRO A 158 -3.91 8.94 -11.66
CA PRO A 158 -5.20 8.65 -12.29
C PRO A 158 -6.29 8.16 -11.33
N TRP A 159 -5.97 7.94 -10.05
CA TRP A 159 -6.98 7.62 -9.05
C TRP A 159 -7.81 8.86 -8.69
N GLY A 160 -9.08 8.66 -8.38
CA GLY A 160 -9.98 9.74 -7.98
C GLY A 160 -9.71 10.20 -6.55
N GLY A 161 -10.14 11.42 -6.22
CA GLY A 161 -9.95 12.00 -4.88
C GLY A 161 -10.60 11.19 -3.76
N GLU A 162 -11.81 10.66 -3.97
CA GLU A 162 -12.49 9.75 -3.04
C GLU A 162 -12.65 8.37 -3.69
N LEU A 163 -12.14 7.33 -3.02
CA LEU A 163 -12.15 5.95 -3.53
C LEU A 163 -13.22 5.06 -2.87
N GLU A 164 -13.97 5.57 -1.89
CA GLU A 164 -15.00 4.82 -1.15
C GLU A 164 -16.06 4.20 -2.07
N HIS A 165 -16.48 4.92 -3.12
CA HIS A 165 -17.47 4.45 -4.09
C HIS A 165 -16.93 3.36 -5.05
N LYS A 166 -15.64 3.07 -4.99
CA LYS A 166 -14.97 2.01 -5.75
C LYS A 166 -14.52 0.85 -4.87
N ALA A 167 -14.99 0.79 -3.62
CA ALA A 167 -14.64 -0.24 -2.66
C ALA A 167 -14.79 -1.66 -3.24
N MET A 168 -13.72 -2.44 -3.18
CA MET A 168 -13.70 -3.85 -3.58
C MET A 168 -13.55 -4.79 -2.38
N PHE A 169 -14.01 -6.03 -2.53
CA PHE A 169 -13.54 -7.10 -1.66
C PHE A 169 -12.15 -7.54 -2.11
N LEU A 170 -11.32 -7.84 -1.12
CA LEU A 170 -9.96 -8.35 -1.24
C LEU A 170 -9.87 -9.65 -0.44
N SER A 171 -9.08 -10.63 -0.90
CA SER A 171 -8.88 -11.88 -0.17
C SER A 171 -7.44 -12.39 -0.25
N ALA A 172 -7.23 -13.69 0.00
CA ALA A 172 -5.95 -14.38 -0.07
C ALA A 172 -5.17 -14.15 -1.38
N GLU A 173 -5.83 -13.82 -2.50
CA GLU A 173 -5.16 -13.47 -3.77
C GLU A 173 -4.59 -12.05 -3.83
N SER A 174 -4.75 -11.25 -2.78
CA SER A 174 -4.30 -9.85 -2.73
C SER A 174 -3.14 -9.63 -1.76
N LEU A 175 -2.34 -8.59 -2.00
CA LEU A 175 -1.28 -8.14 -1.09
C LEU A 175 -1.85 -7.88 0.32
N SER A 176 -3.01 -7.24 0.39
CA SER A 176 -3.74 -7.00 1.64
C SER A 176 -4.07 -8.30 2.37
N GLY A 177 -4.55 -9.31 1.66
CA GLY A 177 -4.85 -10.62 2.24
C GLY A 177 -3.61 -11.33 2.78
N TYR A 178 -2.51 -11.28 2.03
CA TYR A 178 -1.22 -11.82 2.49
C TYR A 178 -0.73 -11.12 3.76
N VAL A 179 -0.76 -9.79 3.79
CA VAL A 179 -0.30 -8.98 4.93
C VAL A 179 -1.17 -9.18 6.17
N VAL A 180 -2.49 -9.24 6.01
CA VAL A 180 -3.42 -9.49 7.13
C VAL A 180 -3.24 -10.90 7.69
N SER A 181 -3.15 -11.91 6.82
CA SER A 181 -3.01 -13.31 7.24
C SER A 181 -1.67 -13.59 7.93
N SER A 182 -0.59 -12.96 7.45
CA SER A 182 0.74 -13.12 8.04
C SER A 182 1.00 -12.18 9.23
N CYS A 183 0.19 -11.14 9.40
CA CYS A 183 0.42 -10.01 10.30
C CYS A 183 1.82 -9.38 10.12
N ARG A 184 2.33 -9.37 8.89
CA ARG A 184 3.64 -8.82 8.52
C ARG A 184 3.50 -7.88 7.33
N PRO A 185 4.20 -6.73 7.33
CA PRO A 185 4.19 -5.84 6.19
C PRO A 185 4.85 -6.49 4.96
N ASN A 186 4.42 -6.05 3.78
CA ASN A 186 5.04 -6.47 2.54
C ASN A 186 4.87 -5.40 1.44
N ALA A 187 5.74 -5.43 0.45
CA ALA A 187 5.70 -4.51 -0.68
C ALA A 187 6.05 -5.24 -1.99
N ILE A 188 5.24 -4.99 -3.01
CA ILE A 188 5.48 -5.41 -4.38
C ILE A 188 6.10 -4.24 -5.11
N GLN A 189 7.35 -4.40 -5.52
CA GLN A 189 8.10 -3.33 -6.17
C GLN A 189 7.68 -3.17 -7.63
N ASN A 190 7.30 -4.24 -8.32
CA ASN A 190 6.77 -4.17 -9.67
C ASN A 190 5.75 -5.29 -9.90
N ILE A 191 4.50 -4.92 -10.17
CA ILE A 191 3.38 -5.88 -10.36
C ILE A 191 3.50 -6.62 -11.70
N ASP A 192 4.21 -6.05 -12.67
CA ASP A 192 4.38 -6.65 -14.00
C ASP A 192 5.50 -7.69 -14.04
N GLU A 193 6.27 -7.89 -12.96
CA GLU A 193 7.29 -8.93 -12.88
C GLU A 193 6.67 -10.34 -12.80
N GLU A 194 6.96 -11.19 -13.80
CA GLU A 194 6.36 -12.53 -13.99
C GLU A 194 6.59 -13.53 -12.83
N HIS A 195 7.52 -13.24 -11.90
CA HIS A 195 7.95 -14.18 -10.86
C HIS A 195 7.68 -13.68 -9.43
N SER A 196 6.75 -12.74 -9.22
CA SER A 196 6.36 -12.34 -7.87
C SER A 196 5.69 -13.51 -7.12
N LEU A 197 6.31 -13.95 -6.01
CA LEU A 197 5.73 -14.94 -5.09
C LEU A 197 4.60 -14.35 -4.23
N ILE A 198 4.42 -13.03 -4.27
CA ILE A 198 3.44 -12.32 -3.46
C ILE A 198 2.16 -12.14 -4.28
N PRO A 199 0.99 -12.57 -3.76
CA PRO A 199 -0.28 -12.36 -4.43
C PRO A 199 -0.55 -10.88 -4.67
N ALA A 200 -0.94 -10.55 -5.90
CA ALA A 200 -1.22 -9.19 -6.32
C ALA A 200 -2.50 -9.18 -7.15
N HIS A 201 -3.45 -8.33 -6.78
CA HIS A 201 -4.52 -7.99 -7.70
C HIS A 201 -4.01 -6.94 -8.69
N ARG A 202 -4.51 -6.94 -9.92
CA ARG A 202 -4.08 -5.98 -10.94
C ARG A 202 -5.10 -4.86 -11.08
N ASP A 203 -4.88 -3.75 -10.38
CA ASP A 203 -5.51 -2.49 -10.76
C ASP A 203 -4.79 -1.92 -12.01
N PRO A 204 -5.50 -1.42 -13.04
CA PRO A 204 -4.89 -0.99 -14.30
C PRO A 204 -3.78 0.06 -14.17
N HIS A 205 -3.80 0.86 -13.10
CA HIS A 205 -2.85 1.93 -12.87
C HIS A 205 -1.77 1.56 -11.86
N GLU A 206 -1.93 0.48 -11.12
CA GLU A 206 -1.00 0.08 -10.07
C GLU A 206 0.22 -0.61 -10.67
N ARG A 207 1.41 -0.05 -10.41
CA ARG A 207 2.71 -0.62 -10.82
C ARG A 207 3.49 -1.12 -9.62
N SER A 208 3.33 -0.52 -8.46
CA SER A 208 3.87 -1.02 -7.20
C SER A 208 2.89 -0.80 -6.06
N ALA A 209 3.04 -1.57 -4.98
CA ALA A 209 2.19 -1.46 -3.82
C ALA A 209 2.94 -1.81 -2.53
N ALA A 210 2.58 -1.20 -1.42
CA ALA A 210 3.03 -1.56 -0.09
C ALA A 210 1.84 -1.63 0.86
N ALA A 211 1.83 -2.65 1.71
CA ALA A 211 0.80 -2.81 2.73
C ALA A 211 1.41 -3.09 4.10
N HIS A 212 0.82 -2.48 5.12
CA HIS A 212 1.18 -2.69 6.52
C HIS A 212 -0.06 -3.10 7.32
N PRO A 213 0.01 -4.16 8.15
CA PRO A 213 -1.14 -4.57 8.93
C PRO A 213 -1.50 -3.50 9.97
N ILE A 214 -2.79 -3.31 10.23
CA ILE A 214 -3.28 -2.44 11.31
C ILE A 214 -3.45 -3.31 12.54
N LEU A 215 -2.53 -3.18 13.49
CA LEU A 215 -2.38 -4.09 14.62
C LEU A 215 -2.79 -3.44 15.95
N TYR A 216 -3.34 -4.25 16.84
CA TYR A 216 -3.59 -3.90 18.23
C TYR A 216 -3.40 -5.12 19.12
N ALA A 217 -2.40 -5.09 20.01
CA ALA A 217 -2.12 -6.18 20.96
C ALA A 217 -2.03 -7.58 20.32
N GLY A 218 -1.35 -7.69 19.17
CA GLY A 218 -1.18 -8.96 18.44
C GLY A 218 -2.40 -9.41 17.62
N ARG A 219 -3.47 -8.60 17.59
CA ARG A 219 -4.65 -8.79 16.75
C ARG A 219 -4.65 -7.84 15.55
N VAL A 220 -5.42 -8.16 14.52
CA VAL A 220 -5.43 -7.42 13.25
C VAL A 220 -6.84 -6.98 12.87
N ALA A 221 -7.00 -5.72 12.47
CA ALA A 221 -8.27 -5.17 11.99
C ALA A 221 -8.36 -5.09 10.45
N GLY A 222 -7.22 -5.27 9.77
CA GLY A 222 -7.06 -5.11 8.34
C GLY A 222 -5.66 -4.60 8.02
N CYS A 223 -5.51 -3.80 6.97
CA CYS A 223 -4.22 -3.22 6.60
C CYS A 223 -4.36 -1.82 6.00
N PHE A 224 -3.29 -1.04 6.09
CA PHE A 224 -3.10 0.17 5.32
C PHE A 224 -2.41 -0.19 4.01
N LEU A 225 -3.06 0.06 2.88
CA LEU A 225 -2.57 -0.25 1.54
C LEU A 225 -2.21 1.05 0.79
N VAL A 226 -1.02 1.10 0.21
CA VAL A 226 -0.55 2.20 -0.62
C VAL A 226 -0.18 1.65 -2.00
N SER A 227 -0.80 2.21 -3.03
CA SER A 227 -0.64 1.86 -4.44
C SER A 227 0.05 3.01 -5.17
N SER A 228 0.99 2.72 -6.07
CA SER A 228 1.65 3.74 -6.89
C SER A 228 1.64 3.38 -8.37
N THR A 229 1.53 4.40 -9.23
CA THR A 229 1.75 4.27 -10.68
C THR A 229 3.22 4.06 -11.04
N GLN A 230 4.12 4.28 -10.09
CA GLN A 230 5.55 4.16 -10.30
C GLN A 230 6.01 2.76 -9.85
N PRO A 231 6.71 2.00 -10.70
CA PRO A 231 7.40 0.80 -10.22
C PRO A 231 8.54 1.21 -9.27
N TYR A 232 8.87 0.33 -8.34
CA TYR A 232 9.95 0.46 -7.35
C TYR A 232 9.82 1.65 -6.39
N TYR A 233 8.62 2.23 -6.29
CA TYR A 233 8.33 3.35 -5.40
C TYR A 233 8.64 2.99 -3.94
N PHE A 234 8.40 1.75 -3.53
CA PHE A 234 8.53 1.30 -2.14
C PHE A 234 9.89 0.65 -1.82
N LEU A 235 10.95 0.95 -2.58
CA LEU A 235 12.31 0.43 -2.28
C LEU A 235 12.91 1.05 -1.02
N SER A 236 12.48 2.26 -0.64
CA SER A 236 13.05 2.95 0.51
C SER A 236 12.50 2.42 1.83
N GLN A 237 13.40 2.01 2.72
CA GLN A 237 13.04 1.61 4.08
C GLN A 237 12.40 2.75 4.88
N ALA A 238 12.83 4.00 4.67
CA ALA A 238 12.24 5.16 5.32
C ALA A 238 10.77 5.32 4.93
N ARG A 239 10.44 5.10 3.65
CA ARG A 239 9.07 5.14 3.13
C ARG A 239 8.22 4.01 3.69
N LEU A 240 8.76 2.79 3.76
CA LEU A 240 8.06 1.66 4.40
C LEU A 240 7.80 1.92 5.90
N THR A 241 8.76 2.56 6.58
CA THR A 241 8.63 2.96 7.99
C THR A 241 7.56 4.04 8.16
N LEU A 242 7.47 5.00 7.23
CA LEU A 242 6.39 6.00 7.23
C LEU A 242 5.01 5.34 7.06
N ILE A 243 4.88 4.38 6.14
CA ILE A 243 3.64 3.61 5.95
C ILE A 243 3.26 2.85 7.22
N GLN A 244 4.24 2.24 7.90
CA GLN A 244 4.05 1.63 9.21
C GLN A 244 3.50 2.64 10.23
N HIS A 245 4.11 3.81 10.36
CA HIS A 245 3.66 4.82 11.33
C HIS A 245 2.23 5.30 11.06
N TYR A 246 1.83 5.39 9.80
CA TYR A 246 0.44 5.67 9.46
C TYR A 246 -0.51 4.51 9.78
N ALA A 247 -0.10 3.26 9.58
CA ALA A 247 -0.88 2.10 10.01
C ALA A 247 -1.06 2.05 11.54
N ASP A 248 -0.01 2.40 12.30
CA ASP A 248 -0.07 2.50 13.76
C ASP A 248 -1.03 3.61 14.22
N LEU A 249 -1.03 4.77 13.54
CA LEU A 249 -1.99 5.83 13.80
C LEU A 249 -3.43 5.42 13.44
N LEU A 250 -3.60 4.69 12.33
CA LEU A 250 -4.91 4.19 11.90
C LEU A 250 -5.53 3.26 12.94
N ALA A 251 -4.73 2.48 13.68
CA ALA A 251 -5.24 1.62 14.76
C ALA A 251 -6.03 2.41 15.84
N LEU A 252 -5.75 3.70 16.02
CA LEU A 252 -6.48 4.57 16.97
C LEU A 252 -7.91 4.90 16.53
N ALA A 253 -8.22 4.69 15.24
CA ALA A 253 -9.53 4.95 14.65
C ALA A 253 -10.52 3.80 14.83
N PHE A 254 -10.04 2.60 15.18
CA PHE A 254 -10.85 1.39 15.32
C PHE A 254 -11.28 1.16 16.78
N ASP A 255 -12.41 0.49 16.94
CA ASP A 255 -12.82 -0.06 18.21
C ASP A 255 -12.06 -1.37 18.50
N PRO A 256 -11.71 -1.68 19.77
CA PRO A 256 -10.96 -2.89 20.11
C PRO A 256 -11.61 -4.20 19.66
N GLN A 257 -12.93 -4.22 19.48
CA GLN A 257 -13.70 -5.39 19.01
C GLN A 257 -13.51 -5.66 17.52
N GLU A 258 -13.00 -4.69 16.77
CA GLU A 258 -12.75 -4.78 15.32
C GLU A 258 -11.38 -5.40 15.02
N PHE A 259 -10.62 -5.78 16.05
CA PHE A 259 -9.34 -6.47 15.92
C PHE A 259 -9.49 -7.97 16.23
N TYR A 260 -9.14 -8.79 15.25
CA TYR A 260 -9.34 -10.23 15.27
C TYR A 260 -8.04 -10.98 15.57
N ASP A 261 -8.15 -12.15 16.20
CA ASP A 261 -7.02 -13.04 16.40
C ASP A 261 -6.58 -13.60 15.03
N PRO A 262 -5.27 -13.64 14.71
CA PRO A 262 -4.79 -14.16 13.43
C PRO A 262 -5.32 -15.56 13.09
N LYS A 263 -5.62 -16.41 14.09
CA LYS A 263 -6.19 -17.75 13.85
C LYS A 263 -7.64 -17.74 13.30
N ASP A 264 -8.32 -16.60 13.43
CA ASP A 264 -9.69 -16.40 12.96
C ASP A 264 -9.70 -15.85 11.53
N ILE A 265 -8.53 -15.49 10.98
CA ILE A 265 -8.36 -15.07 9.59
C ILE A 265 -8.27 -16.31 8.69
N GLU A 266 -9.31 -16.53 7.87
CA GLU A 266 -9.40 -17.63 6.92
C GLU A 266 -9.92 -17.09 5.59
N LEU A 267 -9.10 -16.24 4.96
CA LEU A 267 -9.48 -15.56 3.73
C LEU A 267 -9.70 -16.58 2.60
N ARG A 268 -10.85 -16.47 1.94
CA ARG A 268 -11.26 -17.31 0.81
C ARG A 268 -11.18 -16.54 -0.48
N VAL A 269 -10.88 -17.23 -1.57
CA VAL A 269 -10.70 -16.63 -2.91
C VAL A 269 -11.92 -15.84 -3.34
N MET A 270 -11.69 -14.61 -3.82
CA MET A 270 -12.72 -13.73 -4.36
C MET A 270 -12.65 -13.69 -5.89
N PRO A 271 -13.79 -13.48 -6.57
CA PRO A 271 -13.77 -13.33 -8.02
C PRO A 271 -13.08 -12.02 -8.40
N ASP A 272 -12.63 -11.93 -9.65
CA ASP A 272 -11.95 -10.76 -10.19
C ASP A 272 -12.77 -9.46 -9.98
N GLN A 273 -12.06 -8.33 -9.82
CA GLN A 273 -12.69 -7.03 -9.56
C GLN A 273 -13.73 -6.65 -10.63
N SER A 274 -13.51 -7.00 -11.90
CA SER A 274 -14.46 -6.75 -12.98
C SER A 274 -15.80 -7.46 -12.79
N ILE A 275 -15.79 -8.63 -12.14
CA ILE A 275 -16.98 -9.41 -11.79
C ILE A 275 -17.64 -8.79 -10.56
N GLN A 276 -16.88 -8.54 -9.50
CA GLN A 276 -17.37 -7.92 -8.26
C GLN A 276 -18.10 -6.59 -8.52
N ARG A 277 -17.54 -5.72 -9.39
CA ARG A 277 -18.16 -4.43 -9.77
C ARG A 277 -19.61 -4.58 -10.25
N LYS A 278 -19.91 -5.67 -10.97
CA LYS A 278 -21.28 -5.93 -11.48
C LYS A 278 -22.29 -6.16 -10.37
N TYR A 279 -21.86 -6.74 -9.25
CA TYR A 279 -22.68 -6.95 -8.06
C TYR A 279 -22.86 -5.64 -7.29
N PHE A 280 -21.78 -4.86 -7.13
CA PHE A 280 -21.80 -3.61 -6.36
C PHE A 280 -22.62 -2.49 -7.01
N MET A 281 -22.81 -2.50 -8.33
CA MET A 281 -23.74 -1.58 -9.01
C MET A 281 -25.17 -1.64 -8.44
N LYS A 282 -25.57 -2.78 -7.86
CA LYS A 282 -26.90 -2.97 -7.27
C LYS A 282 -26.96 -2.64 -5.77
N PHE A 283 -25.84 -2.24 -5.16
CA PHE A 283 -25.71 -2.08 -3.71
C PHE A 283 -26.76 -1.13 -3.13
N ARG A 284 -26.87 0.11 -3.64
CA ARG A 284 -27.85 1.10 -3.14
C ARG A 284 -29.29 0.64 -3.24
N ARG A 285 -29.61 -0.13 -4.29
CA ARG A 285 -30.93 -0.73 -4.47
C ARG A 285 -31.19 -1.80 -3.40
N ARG A 286 -30.23 -2.71 -3.18
CA ARG A 286 -30.31 -3.75 -2.14
C ARG A 286 -30.47 -3.16 -0.74
N VAL A 287 -29.73 -2.10 -0.41
CA VAL A 287 -29.87 -1.41 0.89
C VAL A 287 -31.28 -0.85 1.06
N SER A 288 -31.83 -0.23 0.02
CA SER A 288 -33.22 0.25 0.04
C SER A 288 -34.23 -0.89 0.22
N GLU A 289 -34.03 -2.02 -0.44
CA GLU A 289 -34.88 -3.22 -0.32
C GLU A 289 -34.87 -3.78 1.11
N VAL A 290 -33.69 -3.95 1.71
CA VAL A 290 -33.52 -4.41 3.11
C VAL A 290 -34.20 -3.46 4.10
N MET A 291 -34.05 -2.16 3.91
CA MET A 291 -34.70 -1.14 4.77
C MET A 291 -36.23 -1.19 4.67
N MET A 292 -36.78 -1.37 3.47
CA MET A 292 -38.23 -1.50 3.26
C MET A 292 -38.79 -2.77 3.90
N GLU A 293 -38.09 -3.90 3.77
CA GLU A 293 -38.51 -5.18 4.34
C GLU A 293 -38.48 -5.17 5.87
N ALA A 294 -37.45 -4.56 6.48
CA ALA A 294 -37.38 -4.41 7.92
C ALA A 294 -38.55 -3.58 8.46
N THR A 295 -38.87 -2.47 7.78
CA THR A 295 -40.01 -1.62 8.12
C THR A 295 -41.33 -2.40 8.05
N ARG A 296 -41.54 -3.21 7.00
CA ARG A 296 -42.73 -4.07 6.85
C ARG A 296 -42.82 -5.15 7.92
N SER A 297 -41.69 -5.66 8.39
CA SER A 297 -41.60 -6.70 9.40
C SER A 297 -41.61 -6.17 10.84
N GLY A 298 -41.85 -4.85 11.03
CA GLY A 298 -41.86 -4.21 12.34
C GLY A 298 -40.47 -4.12 13.01
N ARG A 299 -39.39 -4.35 12.26
CA ARG A 299 -38.01 -4.23 12.73
C ARG A 299 -37.48 -2.84 12.42
N SER A 300 -36.80 -2.22 13.38
CA SER A 300 -36.04 -0.98 13.14
C SER A 300 -34.60 -1.35 12.79
N LEU A 301 -34.18 -1.05 11.56
CA LEU A 301 -32.78 -1.07 11.13
C LEU A 301 -32.36 0.36 10.84
N ASN A 302 -31.16 0.73 11.28
CA ASN A 302 -30.52 1.95 10.82
C ASN A 302 -29.77 1.71 9.50
N ASN A 303 -29.38 2.78 8.81
CA ASN A 303 -28.71 2.68 7.51
C ASN A 303 -27.38 1.90 7.59
N LEU A 304 -26.61 2.06 8.68
CA LEU A 304 -25.33 1.36 8.86
C LEU A 304 -25.53 -0.16 8.97
N GLN A 305 -26.55 -0.58 9.72
CA GLN A 305 -26.91 -1.99 9.86
C GLN A 305 -27.42 -2.58 8.54
N ALA A 306 -28.24 -1.84 7.80
CA ALA A 306 -28.71 -2.30 6.49
C ALA A 306 -27.55 -2.43 5.48
N GLU A 307 -26.64 -1.45 5.43
CA GLU A 307 -25.44 -1.54 4.60
C GLU A 307 -24.58 -2.74 4.99
N GLN A 308 -24.39 -3.00 6.29
CA GLN A 308 -23.63 -4.15 6.77
C GLN A 308 -24.24 -5.49 6.33
N LEU A 309 -25.57 -5.64 6.43
CA LEU A 309 -26.27 -6.85 5.97
C LEU A 309 -26.06 -7.08 4.47
N VAL A 310 -26.26 -6.05 3.65
CA VAL A 310 -26.05 -6.15 2.20
C VAL A 310 -24.59 -6.50 1.86
N TRP A 311 -23.63 -5.96 2.61
CA TRP A 311 -22.22 -6.35 2.41
C TRP A 311 -21.96 -7.82 2.77
N GLN A 312 -22.56 -8.35 3.83
CA GLN A 312 -22.44 -9.78 4.18
C GLN A 312 -23.09 -10.68 3.13
N GLU A 313 -24.27 -10.31 2.62
CA GLU A 313 -24.94 -11.03 1.52
C GLU A 313 -24.08 -11.03 0.25
N LEU A 314 -23.49 -9.89 -0.11
CA LEU A 314 -22.60 -9.78 -1.26
C LEU A 314 -21.31 -10.61 -1.06
N GLU A 315 -20.75 -10.64 0.14
CA GLU A 315 -19.62 -11.50 0.47
C GLU A 315 -19.97 -12.97 0.20
N ASP A 316 -21.12 -13.45 0.70
CA ASP A 316 -21.55 -14.84 0.49
C ASP A 316 -21.76 -15.17 -1.00
N GLU A 317 -22.46 -14.30 -1.74
CA GLU A 317 -22.71 -14.50 -3.17
C GLU A 317 -21.41 -14.61 -3.97
N LEU A 318 -20.43 -13.75 -3.68
CA LEU A 318 -19.16 -13.71 -4.39
C LEU A 318 -18.26 -14.90 -4.00
N LEU A 319 -18.26 -15.32 -2.74
CA LEU A 319 -17.56 -16.51 -2.30
C LEU A 319 -18.15 -17.79 -2.93
N GLU A 320 -19.47 -17.90 -3.02
CA GLU A 320 -20.13 -19.00 -3.73
C GLU A 320 -19.80 -19.00 -5.23
N LEU A 321 -19.71 -17.82 -5.85
CA LEU A 321 -19.36 -17.69 -7.25
C LEU A 321 -17.94 -18.21 -7.52
N SER A 322 -16.96 -17.86 -6.68
CA SER A 322 -15.60 -18.37 -6.78
C SER A 322 -15.54 -19.90 -6.71
N LEU A 323 -16.34 -20.52 -5.83
CA LEU A 323 -16.41 -21.98 -5.71
C LEU A 323 -16.98 -22.68 -6.95
N ARG A 324 -17.74 -21.97 -7.79
CA ARG A 324 -18.30 -22.51 -9.04
C ARG A 324 -17.40 -22.26 -10.25
N LEU A 325 -16.50 -21.28 -10.17
CA LEU A 325 -15.56 -20.93 -11.23
C LEU A 325 -14.25 -21.73 -11.17
N ASN A 326 -13.93 -22.28 -9.99
CA ASN A 326 -12.82 -23.20 -9.75
C ASN A 326 -13.26 -24.67 -9.85
#